data_AF-A0A6B8QWV4-F1
#
_entry.id   AF-A0A6B8QWV4-F1
#
_cell.length_a   1.000
_cell.length_b   1.000
_cell.length_c   1.000
_cell.angle_alpha   90.00
_cell.angle_beta   90.00
_cell.angle_gamma   90.00
#
_symmetry.space_group_name_H-M   'P 1'
#
loop_
_entity.id
_entity.type
_entity.pdbx_description
1 polymer ?
#
loop_
_entity_poly.entity_id
_entity_poly.type
_entity_poly.pdbx_seq_one_letter_code
_entity_poly.pdbx_strand_id
1 'polypeptide(L)'
;MNKVASLSGSRASCQFCHDMQPVMSQLATRTGLTIYNAPLDYTCMPAFEDSCEASGQTIEAARHLGIEAVPDLWLHLPQDDLWFRVSSGVESTQRITSRIEVFWCHPEGR
;
A
#
# COMPACT_ATOMS: atom_id res chain seq x y z
N MET A 1 3.40 -3.65 17.31
CA MET A 1 2.94 -4.47 16.16
C MET A 1 3.37 -3.73 14.89
N ASN A 2 4.36 -4.25 14.16
CA ASN A 2 4.83 -3.63 12.93
C ASN A 2 3.83 -3.95 11.82
N LYS A 3 3.06 -2.95 11.39
CA LYS A 3 2.00 -3.08 10.39
C LYS A 3 2.44 -2.35 9.12
N VAL A 4 2.32 -3.04 7.99
CA VAL A 4 2.92 -2.63 6.72
C VAL A 4 1.83 -2.54 5.66
N ALA A 5 1.64 -1.35 5.09
CA ALA A 5 0.87 -1.17 3.87
C ALA A 5 1.85 -1.03 2.72
N SER A 6 1.56 -1.67 1.58
CA SER A 6 2.36 -1.54 0.37
C SER A 6 1.50 -0.92 -0.72
N LEU A 7 1.94 0.23 -1.23
CA LEU A 7 1.45 0.78 -2.49
C LEU A 7 2.12 -0.03 -3.61
N SER A 8 1.55 -1.20 -3.88
CA SER A 8 2.02 -2.09 -4.93
C SER A 8 1.47 -1.64 -6.28
N GLY A 9 2.34 -1.45 -7.26
CA GLY A 9 1.89 -0.99 -8.57
C GLY A 9 1.97 0.52 -8.74
N SER A 10 3.07 1.17 -8.38
CA SER A 10 3.35 2.51 -8.90
C SER A 10 4.27 2.43 -10.11
N ARG A 11 4.03 3.28 -11.11
CA ARG A 11 5.03 3.64 -12.10
C ARG A 11 5.41 5.10 -11.89
N ALA A 12 6.70 5.42 -11.96
CA ALA A 12 7.16 6.79 -11.75
C ALA A 12 6.56 7.78 -12.79
N SER A 13 6.14 7.28 -13.94
CA SER A 13 5.46 8.08 -14.98
C SER A 13 3.93 8.13 -14.87
N CYS A 14 3.32 7.47 -13.89
CA CYS A 14 1.86 7.38 -13.79
C CYS A 14 1.29 8.53 -12.96
N GLN A 15 0.54 9.43 -13.62
CA GLN A 15 -0.09 10.57 -12.95
C GLN A 15 -0.98 10.15 -11.77
N PHE A 16 -1.78 9.09 -11.93
CA PHE A 16 -2.64 8.59 -10.85
C PHE A 16 -1.86 8.08 -9.63
N CYS A 17 -0.62 7.59 -9.82
CA CYS A 17 0.23 7.21 -8.70
C CYS A 17 0.71 8.44 -7.91
N HIS A 18 1.06 9.52 -8.62
CA HIS A 18 1.38 10.81 -8.01
C HIS A 18 0.18 11.42 -7.29
N ASP A 19 -1.02 11.31 -7.85
CA ASP A 19 -2.25 11.79 -7.20
C ASP A 19 -2.57 11.03 -5.90
N MET A 20 -2.11 9.77 -5.80
CA MET A 20 -2.28 8.92 -4.63
C MET A 20 -1.21 9.16 -3.54
N GLN A 21 -0.05 9.68 -3.90
CA GLN A 21 1.05 10.00 -2.97
C GLN A 21 0.61 10.85 -1.76
N PRO A 22 -0.11 11.99 -1.89
CA PRO A 22 -0.55 12.77 -0.74
C PRO A 22 -1.60 12.03 0.10
N VAL A 23 -2.40 11.16 -0.50
CA VAL A 23 -3.38 10.31 0.21
C VAL A 23 -2.65 9.30 1.09
N MET A 24 -1.60 8.66 0.58
CA MET A 24 -0.77 7.73 1.33
C MET A 24 -0.08 8.43 2.50
N SER A 25 0.54 9.58 2.28
CA SER A 25 1.17 10.36 3.36
C SER A 25 0.20 10.67 4.51
N GLN A 26 -1.03 11.07 4.18
CA GLN A 26 -2.08 11.30 5.18
C GLN A 26 -2.50 10.01 5.88
N LEU A 27 -2.61 8.90 5.14
CA LEU A 27 -2.97 7.60 5.70
C LEU A 27 -1.93 7.12 6.72
N ALA A 28 -0.64 7.21 6.38
CA ALA A 28 0.47 6.86 7.27
C ALA A 28 0.40 7.67 8.56
N THR A 29 0.20 8.99 8.45
CA THR A 29 0.06 9.90 9.60
C THR A 29 -1.13 9.53 10.48
N ARG A 30 -2.28 9.20 9.89
CA ARG A 30 -3.52 8.93 10.63
C ARG A 30 -3.55 7.57 11.30
N THR A 31 -2.97 6.56 10.66
CA THR A 31 -3.09 5.16 11.08
C THR A 31 -1.84 4.63 11.79
N GLY A 32 -0.71 5.34 11.68
CA GLY A 32 0.59 4.86 12.13
C GLY A 32 1.15 3.72 11.29
N LEU A 33 0.54 3.42 10.13
CA LEU A 33 1.04 2.41 9.19
C LEU A 33 2.32 2.90 8.53
N THR A 34 3.31 2.01 8.42
CA THR A 34 4.41 2.22 7.49
C THR A 34 3.92 1.89 6.09
N ILE A 35 4.02 2.84 5.17
CA ILE A 35 3.63 2.66 3.77
C ILE A 35 4.89 2.48 2.94
N TYR A 36 4.98 1.37 2.21
CA TYR A 36 6.07 1.10 1.29
C TYR A 36 5.65 1.35 -0.16
N ASN A 37 6.54 1.96 -0.93
CA ASN A 37 6.39 2.02 -2.38
C ASN A 37 6.94 0.73 -3.00
N ALA A 38 6.11 0.07 -3.81
CA ALA A 38 6.44 -1.17 -4.48
C ALA A 38 6.32 -0.94 -6.00
N PRO A 39 7.38 -0.37 -6.63
CA PRO A 39 7.32 0.05 -8.02
C PRO A 39 7.42 -1.14 -8.97
N LEU A 40 6.63 -1.15 -10.04
CA LEU A 40 6.70 -2.20 -11.08
C LEU A 40 7.78 -1.93 -12.13
N ASP A 41 8.29 -0.70 -12.18
CA ASP A 41 9.30 -0.22 -13.12
C ASP A 41 10.67 -0.02 -12.45
N TYR A 42 10.87 -0.63 -11.27
CA TYR A 42 12.07 -0.51 -10.45
C TYR A 42 12.43 0.94 -10.03
N THR A 43 11.53 1.89 -10.27
CA THR A 43 11.77 3.31 -10.02
C THR A 43 10.91 3.76 -8.84
N CYS A 44 11.56 4.12 -7.75
CA CYS A 44 10.88 4.62 -6.57
C CYS A 44 10.12 5.90 -6.89
N MET A 45 8.88 5.98 -6.42
CA MET A 45 8.12 7.21 -6.51
C MET A 45 8.75 8.28 -5.60
N PRO A 46 8.73 9.57 -6.00
CA PRO A 46 9.19 10.65 -5.13
C PRO A 46 8.53 10.58 -3.75
N ALA A 47 9.20 11.09 -2.71
CA ALA A 47 8.77 11.04 -1.30
C ALA A 47 8.61 9.64 -0.67
N PHE A 48 8.96 8.58 -1.40
CA PHE A 48 9.03 7.22 -0.90
C PHE A 48 10.46 6.66 -0.94
N GLU A 49 11.47 7.50 -1.17
CA GLU A 49 12.86 7.06 -1.36
C GLU A 49 13.37 6.22 -0.17
N ASP A 50 13.01 6.62 1.06
CA ASP A 50 13.39 5.94 2.30
C ASP A 50 12.49 4.73 2.64
N SER A 51 11.40 4.53 1.89
CA SER A 51 10.39 3.48 2.11
C SER A 51 10.03 2.76 0.81
N CYS A 52 10.98 2.68 -0.10
CA CYS A 52 10.80 2.04 -1.40
C CYS A 52 11.40 0.64 -1.38
N GLU A 53 10.56 -0.35 -1.65
CA GLU A 53 10.97 -1.74 -1.78
C GLU A 53 10.93 -2.15 -3.25
N ALA A 54 11.89 -1.63 -4.02
CA ALA A 54 12.09 -1.94 -5.45
C ALA A 54 12.83 -3.28 -5.68
N SER A 55 12.94 -4.13 -4.67
CA SER A 55 13.58 -5.44 -4.80
C SER A 55 12.74 -6.35 -5.71
N GLY A 56 13.41 -7.26 -6.43
CA GLY A 56 12.74 -8.19 -7.35
C GLY A 56 11.65 -9.05 -6.68
N GLN A 57 11.72 -9.25 -5.36
CA GLN A 57 10.73 -9.99 -4.57
C GLN A 57 9.38 -9.27 -4.49
N THR A 58 9.38 -7.94 -4.40
CA THR A 58 8.16 -7.13 -4.34
C THR A 58 7.43 -7.10 -5.67
N ILE A 59 8.18 -7.05 -6.77
CA ILE A 59 7.62 -7.15 -8.13
C ILE A 59 7.07 -8.56 -8.37
N GLU A 60 7.77 -9.58 -7.88
CA GLU A 60 7.30 -10.96 -7.95
C GLU A 60 6.02 -11.17 -7.13
N ALA A 61 5.93 -10.60 -5.93
CA ALA A 61 4.72 -10.60 -5.11
C ALA A 61 3.58 -9.86 -5.82
N ALA A 62 3.82 -8.65 -6.35
CA ALA A 62 2.86 -7.90 -7.15
C ALA A 62 2.34 -8.68 -8.37
N ARG A 63 3.23 -9.46 -9.01
CA ARG A 63 2.86 -10.36 -10.11
C ARG A 63 1.96 -11.51 -9.65
N HIS A 64 2.29 -12.14 -8.52
CA HIS A 64 1.47 -13.20 -7.92
C HIS A 64 0.10 -12.68 -7.44
N LEU A 65 0.03 -11.42 -7.01
CA LEU A 65 -1.20 -10.76 -6.58
C LEU A 65 -2.09 -10.29 -7.75
N GLY A 66 -1.64 -10.46 -8.99
CA GLY A 66 -2.43 -10.15 -10.19
C GLY A 66 -2.75 -8.65 -10.34
N ILE A 67 -1.79 -7.77 -10.04
CA ILE A 67 -1.99 -6.33 -10.17
C ILE A 67 -2.13 -5.94 -11.65
N GLU A 68 -3.36 -5.66 -12.08
CA GLU A 68 -3.70 -5.28 -13.45
C GLU A 68 -3.81 -3.75 -13.65
N ALA A 69 -3.95 -2.98 -12.55
CA ALA A 69 -4.17 -1.54 -12.59
C ALA A 69 -3.33 -0.82 -11.52
N VAL A 70 -2.93 0.42 -11.83
CA VAL A 70 -2.07 1.26 -10.99
C VAL A 70 -2.73 2.62 -10.71
N PRO A 71 -2.63 3.18 -9.49
CA PRO A 71 -2.02 2.60 -8.29
C PRO A 71 -2.89 1.49 -7.67
N ASP A 72 -2.27 0.50 -7.02
CA ASP A 72 -2.96 -0.50 -6.20
C ASP A 72 -2.43 -0.42 -4.76
N LEU A 73 -3.31 -0.61 -3.78
CA LEU A 73 -2.96 -0.55 -2.37
C LEU A 73 -3.29 -1.86 -1.69
N TRP A 74 -2.26 -2.47 -1.11
CA TRP A 74 -2.35 -3.74 -0.41
C TRP A 74 -1.92 -3.55 1.05
N LEU A 75 -2.61 -4.25 1.95
CA LEU A 75 -2.26 -4.35 3.36
C LEU A 75 -1.66 -5.71 3.63
N HIS A 76 -0.48 -5.75 4.22
CA HIS A 76 0.17 -6.97 4.67
C HIS A 76 0.05 -7.11 6.19
N LEU A 77 -0.52 -8.23 6.64
CA LEU A 77 -0.56 -8.62 8.04
C LEU A 77 0.51 -9.71 8.28
N PRO A 78 1.70 -9.34 8.77
CA PRO A 78 2.85 -10.25 8.82
C PRO A 78 2.69 -11.40 9.83
N GLN A 79 1.71 -11.31 10.73
CA GLN A 79 1.44 -12.36 11.72
C GLN A 79 0.90 -13.63 11.06
N ASP A 80 0.10 -13.46 10.01
CA ASP A 80 -0.62 -14.55 9.33
C ASP A 80 -0.17 -14.72 7.87
N ASP A 81 0.81 -13.92 7.43
CA ASP A 81 1.25 -13.82 6.02
C ASP A 81 0.09 -13.53 5.05
N LEU A 82 -0.86 -12.69 5.51
CA LEU A 82 -2.07 -12.36 4.76
C LEU A 82 -1.94 -11.02 4.04
N TRP A 83 -2.41 -11.02 2.79
CA TRP A 83 -2.42 -9.87 1.92
C TRP A 83 -3.85 -9.50 1.55
N PHE A 84 -4.24 -8.26 1.81
CA PHE A 84 -5.58 -7.75 1.52
C PHE A 84 -5.50 -6.57 0.56
N ARG A 85 -6.27 -6.63 -0.53
CA ARG A 85 -6.43 -5.48 -1.41
C ARG A 85 -7.33 -4.46 -0.75
N VAL A 86 -6.81 -3.27 -0.50
CA VAL A 86 -7.53 -2.17 0.16
C VAL A 86 -8.18 -1.23 -0.88
N SER A 87 -7.46 -0.90 -1.95
CA SER A 87 -7.95 0.03 -2.98
C SER A 87 -7.24 -0.19 -4.30
N SER A 88 -7.95 0.07 -5.41
CA SER A 88 -7.41 0.13 -6.76
C SER A 88 -7.77 1.47 -7.38
N GLY A 89 -6.80 2.16 -7.97
CA GLY A 89 -6.93 3.52 -8.48
C GLY A 89 -6.84 4.59 -7.38
N VAL A 90 -7.08 5.84 -7.78
CA VAL A 90 -7.08 6.99 -6.87
C VAL A 90 -8.33 6.95 -5.99
N GLU A 91 -8.15 6.99 -4.67
CA GLU A 91 -9.22 6.88 -3.69
C GLU A 91 -8.95 7.85 -2.52
N SER A 92 -9.99 8.20 -1.75
CA SER A 92 -9.83 9.14 -0.64
C SER A 92 -9.26 8.47 0.62
N THR A 93 -8.49 9.23 1.41
CA THR A 93 -7.92 8.76 2.68
C THR A 93 -8.99 8.17 3.58
N GLN A 94 -10.16 8.81 3.66
CA GLN A 94 -11.25 8.37 4.52
C GLN A 94 -11.81 7.00 4.11
N ARG A 95 -12.01 6.75 2.82
CA ARG A 95 -12.51 5.46 2.34
C ARG A 95 -11.49 4.34 2.56
N ILE A 96 -10.22 4.64 2.38
CA ILE A 96 -9.12 3.71 2.66
C ILE A 96 -9.06 3.39 4.15
N THR A 97 -9.09 4.41 5.02
CA THR A 97 -9.12 4.23 6.48
C THR A 97 -10.29 3.38 6.92
N SER A 98 -11.51 3.63 6.46
CA SER A 98 -12.68 2.83 6.85
C SER A 98 -12.59 1.35 6.41
N ARG A 99 -11.95 1.05 5.27
CA ARG A 99 -11.71 -0.34 4.84
C ARG A 99 -10.64 -1.02 5.69
N ILE A 100 -9.60 -0.26 6.02
CA ILE A 100 -8.52 -0.68 6.88
C ILE A 100 -9.09 -1.00 8.26
N GLU A 101 -9.82 -0.09 8.91
CA GLU A 101 -10.41 -0.25 10.25
C GLU A 101 -11.17 -1.56 10.47
N VAL A 102 -11.78 -2.16 9.44
CA VAL A 102 -12.42 -3.49 9.55
C VAL A 102 -11.45 -4.57 10.05
N PHE A 103 -10.17 -4.52 9.66
CA PHE A 103 -9.13 -5.43 10.15
C PHE A 103 -8.63 -5.10 11.57
N TRP A 104 -8.98 -3.93 12.10
CA TRP A 104 -8.64 -3.48 13.45
C TRP A 104 -9.83 -3.61 14.42
N CYS A 105 -11.07 -3.65 13.90
CA CYS A 105 -12.32 -3.76 14.65
C CYS A 105 -12.73 -5.20 14.97
N HIS A 106 -11.84 -6.19 14.84
CA HIS A 106 -11.99 -7.45 15.56
C HIS A 106 -11.33 -7.33 16.94
N PRO A 107 -12.10 -7.03 18.01
CA PRO A 107 -11.62 -7.21 19.37
C PRO A 107 -11.69 -8.71 19.67
N GLU A 108 -10.65 -9.45 19.32
CA GLU A 108 -10.39 -10.70 20.04
C GLU A 108 -9.77 -10.32 21.38
N GLY A 109 -10.67 -10.08 22.33
CA GLY A 109 -10.42 -9.65 23.68
C GLY A 109 -11.66 -9.89 24.53
N ARG A 110 -12.17 -11.11 24.49
CA ARG A 110 -12.96 -11.68 25.59
C ARG A 110 -12.20 -12.88 26.14
#